data_AF-A0A2B4RJE4-F1
#
_entry.id   AF-A0A2B4RJE4-F1
#
_cell.length_a   1.000
_cell.length_b   1.000
_cell.length_c   1.000
_cell.angle_alpha   90.00
_cell.angle_beta   90.00
_cell.angle_gamma   90.00
#
_symmetry.space_group_name_H-M   'P 1'
#
loop_
_entity.id
_entity.type
_entity.pdbx_description
1 polymer ?
#
loop_
_entity_poly.entity_id
_entity_poly.type
_entity_poly.pdbx_seq_one_letter_code
_entity_poly.pdbx_strand_id
1 'polypeptide(L)'
;MATDDEIIRKRLLIDGEGAGDDRRITALLKTFLKWCNSTGEEEDNDATYQKMLIQLAQCEFAIGKTQTVFEMNELETENYEKIYSEIEYDALAKVISQHPERQETLQQIEELDKELSSLTTTKESLFSKLELRQKQFHLLINTIHELQQMLEEDKTDTDEPSSTTEPSAMDTS
;
A
#
# COMPACT_ATOMS: atom_id res chain seq x y z
N MET A 1 31.96 -24.05 -1.32
CA MET A 1 33.15 -23.26 -1.69
C MET A 1 32.74 -21.81 -1.49
N ALA A 2 33.37 -21.09 -0.56
CA ALA A 2 33.08 -19.67 -0.38
C ALA A 2 33.36 -18.93 -1.69
N THR A 3 32.47 -18.02 -2.09
CA THR A 3 32.67 -17.21 -3.30
C THR A 3 33.82 -16.23 -3.07
N ASP A 4 34.57 -15.87 -4.11
CA ASP A 4 35.72 -14.95 -3.97
C ASP A 4 35.37 -13.65 -3.23
N ASP A 5 34.14 -13.14 -3.42
CA ASP A 5 33.61 -11.97 -2.70
C ASP A 5 33.44 -12.19 -1.20
N GLU A 6 33.11 -13.41 -0.79
CA GLU A 6 32.98 -13.80 0.62
C GLU A 6 34.37 -13.92 1.26
N ILE A 7 35.36 -14.43 0.52
CA ILE A 7 36.76 -14.48 0.94
C ILE A 7 37.33 -13.07 1.06
N ILE A 8 37.07 -12.18 0.10
CA ILE A 8 37.51 -10.79 0.11
C ILE A 8 36.85 -10.00 1.24
N ARG A 9 35.54 -10.18 1.49
CA ARG A 9 34.85 -9.54 2.63
C ARG A 9 35.39 -10.03 3.96
N LYS A 10 35.55 -11.34 4.14
CA LYS A 10 36.15 -11.91 5.36
C LYS A 10 37.57 -11.40 5.57
N ARG A 11 38.37 -11.33 4.50
CA ARG A 11 39.72 -10.75 4.53
C ARG A 11 39.67 -9.28 4.97
N LEU A 12 38.87 -8.43 4.35
CA LEU A 12 38.75 -6.99 4.65
C LEU A 12 38.21 -6.69 6.06
N LEU A 13 37.26 -7.48 6.56
CA LEU A 13 36.73 -7.34 7.93
C LEU A 13 37.81 -7.62 8.99
N ILE A 14 38.71 -8.55 8.67
CA ILE A 14 39.81 -9.00 9.51
C ILE A 14 41.03 -8.07 9.39
N ASP A 15 41.32 -7.58 8.19
CA ASP A 15 42.59 -6.96 7.79
C ASP A 15 42.67 -5.43 7.98
N GLY A 16 42.17 -4.89 9.08
CA GLY A 16 42.51 -3.50 9.48
C GLY A 16 44.03 -3.22 9.46
N GLU A 17 44.88 -4.25 9.54
CA GLU A 17 46.34 -4.24 9.33
C GLU A 17 46.85 -5.35 8.38
N GLY A 18 46.13 -5.67 7.30
CA GLY A 18 46.25 -6.92 6.50
C GLY A 18 47.57 -7.35 5.85
N ALA A 19 48.66 -6.64 6.10
CA ALA A 19 50.00 -7.08 5.73
C ALA A 19 50.83 -7.60 6.90
N GLY A 20 50.38 -7.47 8.15
CA GLY A 20 51.15 -7.82 9.33
C GLY A 20 51.36 -9.33 9.52
N ASP A 21 50.29 -10.11 9.36
CA ASP A 21 50.26 -11.53 9.77
C ASP A 21 50.97 -12.44 8.77
N ASP A 22 50.73 -12.20 7.48
CA ASP A 22 51.42 -12.90 6.40
C ASP A 22 52.94 -12.64 6.44
N ARG A 23 53.34 -11.42 6.81
CA ARG A 23 54.76 -11.08 7.05
C ARG A 23 55.32 -11.79 8.28
N ARG A 24 54.56 -11.89 9.38
CA ARG A 24 54.97 -12.60 10.60
C ARG A 24 55.22 -14.09 10.34
N ILE A 25 54.27 -14.75 9.68
CA ILE A 25 54.37 -16.18 9.32
C ILE A 25 55.53 -16.41 8.33
N THR A 26 55.65 -15.55 7.31
CA THR A 26 56.76 -15.61 6.35
C THR A 26 58.12 -15.41 7.02
N ALA A 27 58.22 -14.52 8.02
CA ALA A 27 59.45 -14.29 8.77
C ALA A 27 59.83 -15.48 9.67
N LEU A 28 58.84 -16.09 10.32
CA LEU A 28 59.03 -17.32 11.10
C LEU A 28 59.53 -18.47 10.23
N LEU A 29 58.88 -18.70 9.07
CA LEU A 29 59.29 -19.70 8.08
C LEU A 29 60.72 -19.50 7.58
N LYS A 30 61.10 -18.26 7.24
CA LYS A 30 62.48 -17.94 6.82
C LYS A 30 63.49 -18.20 7.93
N THR A 31 63.14 -17.89 9.17
CA THR A 31 64.01 -18.12 10.35
C THR A 31 64.20 -19.62 10.59
N PHE A 32 63.11 -20.39 10.51
CA PHE A 32 63.14 -21.85 10.63
C PHE A 32 64.00 -22.51 9.55
N LEU A 33 63.79 -22.16 8.28
CA LEU A 33 64.58 -22.71 7.18
C LEU A 33 66.08 -22.39 7.30
N LYS A 34 66.42 -21.18 7.78
CA LYS A 34 67.82 -20.81 8.04
C LYS A 34 68.42 -21.63 9.19
N TRP A 35 67.64 -21.85 10.26
CA TRP A 35 68.04 -22.61 11.43
C TRP A 35 68.26 -24.10 11.11
N CYS A 36 67.40 -24.72 10.29
CA CYS A 36 67.61 -26.11 9.84
C CYS A 36 68.91 -26.33 9.05
N ASN A 37 69.44 -25.28 8.42
CA ASN A 37 70.65 -25.34 7.61
C ASN A 37 71.88 -24.74 8.31
N SER A 38 71.75 -24.30 9.57
CA SER A 38 72.87 -23.70 10.30
C SER A 38 73.74 -24.76 10.96
N THR A 39 75.04 -24.77 10.65
CA THR A 39 76.09 -25.56 11.32
C THR A 39 76.74 -24.78 12.49
N GLY A 40 75.99 -23.89 13.14
CA GLY A 40 76.48 -23.01 14.21
C GLY A 40 76.61 -23.69 15.57
N GLU A 41 77.25 -23.01 16.53
CA GLU A 41 77.43 -23.48 17.91
C GLU A 41 76.08 -23.73 18.62
N GLU A 42 76.03 -24.69 19.56
CA GLU A 42 74.79 -25.14 20.21
C GLU A 42 74.04 -24.00 20.94
N GLU A 43 74.76 -23.00 21.46
CA GLU A 43 74.19 -21.88 22.23
C GLU A 43 73.41 -20.88 21.34
N ASP A 44 73.93 -20.58 20.14
CA ASP A 44 73.23 -19.76 19.13
C ASP A 44 71.99 -20.47 18.56
N ASN A 45 72.05 -21.80 18.52
CA ASN A 45 70.99 -22.66 18.04
C ASN A 45 69.79 -22.62 19.01
N ASP A 46 70.01 -22.71 20.31
CA ASP A 46 68.97 -22.61 21.34
C ASP A 46 68.33 -21.20 21.38
N ALA A 47 69.13 -20.13 21.34
CA ALA A 47 68.60 -18.76 21.32
C ALA A 47 67.68 -18.50 20.11
N THR A 48 68.03 -19.05 18.94
CA THR A 48 67.21 -18.96 17.73
C THR A 48 65.93 -19.78 17.85
N TYR A 49 65.99 -20.97 18.47
CA TYR A 49 64.82 -21.80 18.75
C TYR A 49 63.82 -21.10 19.69
N GLN A 50 64.29 -20.54 20.81
CA GLN A 50 63.43 -19.79 21.74
C GLN A 50 62.75 -18.59 21.05
N LYS A 51 63.48 -17.88 20.18
CA LYS A 51 62.93 -16.78 19.39
C LYS A 51 61.81 -17.25 18.45
N MET A 52 61.95 -18.41 17.82
CA MET A 52 60.90 -19.00 16.97
C MET A 52 59.65 -19.38 17.77
N LEU A 53 59.80 -19.92 18.99
CA LEU A 53 58.67 -20.21 19.87
C LEU A 53 57.88 -18.94 20.24
N ILE A 54 58.57 -17.85 20.56
CA ILE A 54 57.91 -16.56 20.84
C ILE A 54 57.16 -16.05 19.61
N GLN A 55 57.77 -16.14 18.43
CA GLN A 55 57.11 -15.74 17.17
C GLN A 55 55.87 -16.60 16.86
N LEU A 56 55.93 -17.91 17.14
CA LEU A 56 54.79 -18.80 16.97
C LEU A 56 53.64 -18.40 17.91
N ALA A 57 53.93 -18.17 19.19
CA ALA A 57 52.93 -17.71 20.16
C ALA A 57 52.27 -16.37 19.76
N GLN A 58 53.04 -15.44 19.17
CA GLN A 58 52.49 -14.20 18.63
C GLN A 58 51.58 -14.40 17.42
N CYS A 59 51.88 -15.39 16.56
CA CYS A 59 51.02 -15.76 15.45
C CYS A 59 49.71 -16.37 15.96
N GLU A 60 49.79 -17.28 16.94
CA GLU A 60 48.61 -17.90 17.58
C GLU A 60 47.69 -16.86 18.23
N PHE A 61 48.28 -15.90 18.98
CA PHE A 61 47.52 -14.80 19.58
C PHE A 61 46.83 -13.93 18.53
N ALA A 62 47.53 -13.59 17.44
CA ALA A 62 46.97 -12.79 16.35
C ALA A 62 45.78 -13.50 15.69
N ILE A 63 45.91 -14.80 15.40
CA ILE A 63 44.83 -15.62 14.83
C ILE A 63 43.62 -15.65 15.77
N GLY A 64 43.84 -15.89 17.06
CA GLY A 64 42.77 -15.90 18.06
C GLY A 64 42.04 -14.57 18.17
N LYS A 65 42.78 -13.45 18.21
CA LYS A 65 42.21 -12.10 18.21
C LYS A 65 41.34 -11.86 16.97
N THR A 66 41.85 -12.22 15.80
CA THR A 66 41.15 -12.09 14.52
C THR A 66 39.85 -12.89 14.51
N GLN A 67 39.88 -14.13 15.01
CA GLN A 67 38.70 -14.99 15.11
C GLN A 67 37.60 -14.35 15.98
N THR A 68 37.97 -13.80 17.14
CA THR A 68 37.01 -13.13 18.03
C THR A 68 36.43 -11.86 17.40
N VAL A 69 37.23 -11.07 16.69
CA VAL A 69 36.75 -9.87 15.97
C VAL A 69 35.77 -10.27 14.86
N PHE A 70 36.06 -11.35 14.13
CA PHE A 70 35.16 -11.86 13.11
C PHE A 70 33.80 -12.25 13.71
N GLU A 71 33.80 -13.05 14.79
CA GLU A 71 32.57 -13.47 15.48
C GLU A 71 31.76 -12.27 16.02
N MET A 72 32.44 -11.27 16.57
CA MET A 72 31.80 -10.03 17.03
C MET A 72 31.13 -9.28 15.89
N ASN A 73 31.80 -9.12 14.74
CA ASN A 73 31.27 -8.39 13.60
C ASN A 73 30.06 -9.10 12.95
N GLU A 74 30.08 -10.44 12.90
CA GLU A 74 28.93 -11.22 12.42
C GLU A 74 27.71 -10.98 13.32
N LEU A 75 27.89 -11.06 14.64
CA LEU A 75 26.82 -10.79 15.60
C LEU A 75 26.30 -9.34 15.52
N GLU A 76 27.19 -8.37 15.35
CA GLU A 76 26.80 -6.97 15.13
C GLU A 76 25.97 -6.82 13.84
N THR A 77 26.37 -7.47 12.76
CA THR A 77 25.64 -7.45 11.48
C THR A 77 24.23 -8.01 11.65
N GLU A 78 24.07 -9.18 12.28
CA GLU A 78 22.76 -9.76 12.58
C GLU A 78 21.90 -8.83 13.46
N ASN A 79 22.51 -8.20 14.46
CA ASN A 79 21.81 -7.26 15.33
C ASN A 79 21.34 -6.01 14.57
N TYR A 80 22.17 -5.46 13.68
CA TYR A 80 21.79 -4.32 12.85
C TYR A 80 20.67 -4.65 11.88
N GLU A 81 20.68 -5.84 11.28
CA GLU A 81 19.58 -6.30 10.42
C GLU A 81 18.26 -6.41 11.20
N LYS A 82 18.32 -6.94 12.43
CA LYS A 82 17.14 -7.03 13.30
C LYS A 82 16.58 -5.65 13.67
N ILE A 83 17.44 -4.73 14.12
CA ILE A 83 17.04 -3.36 14.49
C ILE A 83 16.45 -2.63 13.27
N TYR A 84 17.07 -2.80 12.10
CA TYR A 84 16.58 -2.20 10.86
C TYR A 84 15.16 -2.68 10.52
N SER A 85 14.93 -3.99 10.61
CA SER A 85 13.62 -4.61 10.39
C SER A 85 12.57 -4.09 11.39
N GLU A 86 12.92 -4.00 12.67
CA GLU A 86 12.04 -3.46 13.71
C GLU A 86 11.63 -2.01 13.44
N ILE A 87 12.59 -1.17 13.04
CA ILE A 87 12.33 0.23 12.67
C ILE A 87 11.39 0.32 11.45
N GLU A 88 11.58 -0.54 10.45
CA GLU A 88 10.73 -0.58 9.25
C GLU A 88 9.28 -0.96 9.61
N TYR A 89 9.11 -1.98 10.45
CA TYR A 89 7.78 -2.39 10.94
C TYR A 89 7.12 -1.30 11.78
N ASP A 90 7.85 -0.65 12.68
CA ASP A 90 7.32 0.44 13.50
C ASP A 90 6.91 1.64 12.65
N ALA A 91 7.71 1.99 11.64
CA ALA A 91 7.38 3.05 10.70
C ALA A 91 6.09 2.74 9.94
N LEU A 92 5.94 1.49 9.45
CA LEU A 92 4.74 1.06 8.75
C LEU A 92 3.52 1.03 9.67
N ALA A 93 3.66 0.52 10.90
CA ALA A 93 2.61 0.51 11.91
C ALA A 93 2.12 1.94 12.24
N LYS A 94 3.04 2.91 12.31
CA LYS A 94 2.72 4.33 12.53
C LYS A 94 1.99 4.96 11.35
N VAL A 95 2.23 4.52 10.11
CA VAL A 95 1.45 4.97 8.95
C VAL A 95 0.06 4.33 8.98
N ILE A 96 -0.02 3.03 9.26
CA ILE A 96 -1.30 2.29 9.35
C ILE A 96 -2.20 2.90 10.44
N SER A 97 -1.66 3.30 11.59
CA SER A 97 -2.44 3.88 12.69
C SER A 97 -3.00 5.28 12.41
N GLN A 98 -2.54 5.97 11.35
CA GLN A 98 -3.14 7.23 10.92
C GLN A 98 -4.42 7.02 10.10
N HIS A 99 -4.68 5.79 9.65
CA HIS A 99 -5.89 5.44 8.92
C HIS A 99 -6.95 4.89 9.86
N PRO A 100 -8.25 5.15 9.60
CA PRO A 100 -9.34 4.60 10.40
C PRO A 100 -9.33 3.07 10.34
N GLU A 101 -9.86 2.45 11.40
CA GLU A 101 -9.92 1.00 11.46
C GLU A 101 -10.81 0.46 10.33
N ARG A 102 -10.33 -0.61 9.69
CA ARG A 102 -11.07 -1.26 8.60
C ARG A 102 -12.50 -1.61 8.99
N GLN A 103 -12.70 -2.11 10.21
CA GLN A 103 -14.02 -2.51 10.69
C GLN A 103 -14.98 -1.32 10.79
N GLU A 104 -14.52 -0.17 11.29
CA GLU A 104 -15.33 1.05 11.34
C GLU A 104 -15.69 1.53 9.93
N THR A 105 -14.72 1.55 9.00
CA THR A 105 -15.01 1.94 7.61
C THR A 105 -15.98 1.00 6.92
N LEU A 106 -15.94 -0.31 7.20
CA LEU A 106 -16.88 -1.27 6.64
C LEU A 106 -18.31 -1.06 7.19
N GLN A 107 -18.44 -0.76 8.48
CA GLN A 107 -19.74 -0.43 9.07
C GLN A 107 -20.33 0.83 8.45
N GLN A 108 -19.51 1.88 8.28
CA GLN A 108 -19.95 3.12 7.61
C GLN A 108 -20.39 2.87 6.16
N ILE A 109 -19.70 2.00 5.42
CA ILE A 109 -20.10 1.62 4.06
C ILE A 109 -21.47 0.93 4.07
N GLU A 110 -21.69 -0.02 4.99
CA GLU A 110 -22.97 -0.74 5.09
C GLU A 110 -24.13 0.21 5.46
N GLU A 111 -23.90 1.14 6.38
CA GLU A 111 -24.89 2.16 6.76
C GLU A 111 -25.23 3.08 5.58
N LEU A 112 -24.21 3.56 4.86
CA LEU A 112 -24.39 4.41 3.67
C LEU A 112 -25.12 3.67 2.55
N ASP A 113 -24.83 2.39 2.32
CA ASP A 113 -25.54 1.55 1.33
C ASP A 113 -27.02 1.40 1.70
N LYS A 114 -27.31 1.19 2.99
CA LYS A 114 -28.69 1.14 3.48
C LYS A 114 -29.40 2.47 3.30
N GLU A 115 -28.75 3.59 3.62
CA GLU A 115 -29.30 4.92 3.41
C GLU A 115 -29.59 5.18 1.92
N LEU A 116 -28.65 4.87 1.02
CA LEU A 116 -28.83 4.97 -0.43
C LEU A 116 -30.02 4.14 -0.94
N SER A 117 -30.17 2.91 -0.46
CA SER A 117 -31.31 2.06 -0.83
C SER A 117 -32.65 2.67 -0.40
N SER A 118 -32.69 3.26 0.80
CA SER A 118 -33.89 3.88 1.35
C SER A 118 -34.27 5.17 0.61
N LEU A 119 -33.28 6.01 0.28
CA LEU A 119 -33.47 7.22 -0.51
C LEU A 119 -33.95 6.89 -1.92
N THR A 120 -33.38 5.84 -2.53
CA THR A 120 -33.79 5.36 -3.86
C THR A 120 -35.25 4.92 -3.86
N THR A 121 -35.64 4.10 -2.88
CA THR A 121 -37.04 3.66 -2.71
C THR A 121 -37.99 4.85 -2.52
N THR A 122 -37.57 5.83 -1.72
CA THR A 122 -38.35 7.05 -1.44
C THR A 122 -38.52 7.90 -2.70
N LYS A 123 -37.44 8.08 -3.45
CA LYS A 123 -37.43 8.76 -4.75
C LYS A 123 -38.41 8.09 -5.71
N GLU A 124 -38.35 6.77 -5.87
CA GLU A 124 -39.27 6.01 -6.74
C GLU A 124 -40.75 6.17 -6.34
N SER A 125 -41.03 6.16 -5.03
CA SER A 125 -42.38 6.42 -4.52
C SER A 125 -42.87 7.83 -4.86
N LEU A 126 -42.02 8.85 -4.71
CA LEU A 126 -42.35 10.23 -5.04
C LEU A 126 -42.56 10.43 -6.54
N PHE A 127 -41.72 9.83 -7.38
CA PHE A 127 -41.90 9.82 -8.83
C PHE A 127 -43.25 9.20 -9.23
N SER A 128 -43.59 8.05 -8.66
CA SER A 128 -44.89 7.39 -8.91
C SER A 128 -46.08 8.28 -8.52
N LYS A 129 -45.99 8.97 -7.37
CA LYS A 129 -47.03 9.93 -6.94
C LYS A 129 -47.12 11.12 -7.88
N LEU A 130 -45.99 11.66 -8.33
CA LEU A 130 -45.94 12.78 -9.27
C LEU A 130 -46.60 12.39 -10.60
N GLU A 131 -46.25 11.23 -11.15
CA GLU A 131 -46.83 10.71 -12.39
C GLU A 131 -48.35 10.51 -12.27
N LEU A 132 -48.82 9.97 -11.14
CA LEU A 132 -50.25 9.85 -10.87
C LEU A 132 -50.94 11.22 -10.85
N ARG A 133 -50.34 12.22 -10.21
CA ARG A 133 -50.88 13.59 -10.17
C ARG A 133 -50.90 14.24 -11.56
N GLN A 134 -49.88 14.02 -12.38
CA GLN A 134 -49.86 14.46 -13.78
C GLN A 134 -51.03 13.85 -14.57
N LYS A 135 -51.27 12.54 -14.43
CA LYS A 135 -52.41 11.85 -15.08
C LYS A 135 -53.76 12.39 -14.59
N GLN A 136 -53.91 12.59 -13.28
CA GLN A 136 -55.13 13.15 -12.68
C GLN A 136 -55.41 14.58 -13.18
N PHE A 137 -54.37 15.41 -13.29
CA PHE A 137 -54.49 16.77 -13.82
C PHE A 137 -54.91 16.76 -15.29
N HIS A 138 -54.32 15.86 -16.09
CA HIS A 138 -54.68 15.71 -17.50
C HIS A 138 -56.15 15.30 -17.67
N LEU A 139 -56.63 14.38 -16.83
CA LEU A 139 -58.04 13.95 -16.84
C LEU A 139 -58.98 15.09 -16.47
N LEU A 140 -58.65 15.89 -15.46
CA LEU A 140 -59.41 17.08 -15.08
C LEU A 140 -59.50 18.08 -16.24
N ILE A 141 -58.39 18.38 -16.92
CA ILE A 141 -58.37 19.29 -18.07
C ILE A 141 -59.28 18.78 -19.20
N ASN A 142 -59.21 17.49 -19.52
CA ASN A 142 -60.09 16.91 -20.53
C ASN A 142 -61.58 17.05 -20.15
N THR A 143 -61.95 16.77 -18.89
CA THR A 143 -63.33 16.97 -18.44
C THR A 143 -63.77 18.43 -18.49
N ILE A 144 -62.87 19.38 -18.21
CA ILE A 144 -63.18 20.81 -18.32
C ILE A 144 -63.43 21.17 -19.78
N HIS A 145 -62.59 20.71 -20.71
CA HIS A 145 -62.79 20.94 -22.14
C HIS A 145 -64.10 20.33 -22.65
N GLU A 146 -64.44 19.11 -22.24
CA GLU A 146 -65.72 18.46 -22.59
C GLU A 146 -66.92 19.28 -22.07
N LEU A 147 -66.87 19.73 -20.81
CA LEU A 147 -67.92 20.59 -20.25
C LEU A 147 -68.02 21.94 -20.97
N GLN A 148 -66.89 22.54 -21.35
CA GLN A 148 -66.86 23.79 -22.13
C GLN A 148 -67.48 23.59 -23.51
N GLN A 149 -67.18 22.48 -24.18
CA GLN A 149 -67.76 22.13 -25.47
C GLN A 149 -69.28 21.94 -25.37
N MET A 150 -69.76 21.18 -24.39
CA MET A 150 -71.21 21.02 -24.17
C MET A 150 -71.91 22.36 -23.90
N LEU A 151 -71.27 23.25 -23.12
CA LEU A 151 -71.81 24.58 -22.86
C LEU A 151 -71.84 25.47 -24.11
N GLU A 152 -70.91 25.29 -25.05
CA GLU A 152 -70.93 25.97 -26.34
C GLU A 152 -72.04 25.43 -27.26
N GLU A 153 -72.25 24.11 -27.28
CA GLU A 153 -73.34 23.47 -28.03
C GLU A 153 -74.73 23.93 -27.51
N ASP A 154 -74.95 23.98 -26.19
CA ASP A 154 -76.21 24.47 -25.59
C ASP A 154 -76.51 25.95 -25.90
N LYS A 155 -75.48 26.79 -26.06
CA LYS A 155 -75.65 28.19 -26.48
C LYS A 155 -76.07 28.32 -27.94
N THR A 156 -75.70 27.36 -28.80
CA THR A 156 -76.13 27.38 -30.20
C THR A 156 -77.59 26.95 -30.37
N ASP A 157 -78.13 26.15 -29.45
CA ASP A 157 -79.53 25.68 -29.49
C ASP A 157 -80.54 26.68 -28.90
N THR A 158 -80.10 27.71 -28.16
CA THR A 158 -80.99 28.72 -27.57
C THR A 158 -81.27 29.94 -28.46
N ASP A 159 -80.63 30.03 -29.64
CA ASP A 159 -80.81 31.09 -30.64
C ASP A 159 -81.68 30.63 -31.84
N GLU A 160 -82.72 29.82 -31.63
CA GLU A 160 -83.85 29.73 -32.58
C GLU A 160 -84.91 30.79 -32.24
N PRO A 161 -85.11 31.85 -33.05
CA PRO A 161 -86.26 32.72 -32.90
C PRO A 161 -87.52 31.96 -33.35
N SER A 162 -88.41 31.73 -32.41
CA SER A 162 -89.81 31.43 -32.68
C SER A 162 -90.40 32.53 -33.58
N SER A 163 -90.74 32.17 -34.82
CA SER A 163 -91.70 32.93 -35.61
C SER A 163 -92.97 32.09 -35.76
N THR A 164 -93.92 32.41 -34.90
CA THR A 164 -95.32 32.02 -35.02
C THR A 164 -95.95 32.69 -36.25
N THR A 165 -96.65 31.87 -37.02
CA THR A 165 -97.75 32.12 -37.97
C THR A 165 -98.62 33.33 -37.58
N GLU A 166 -99.16 34.17 -38.50
CA GLU A 166 -100.35 33.94 -39.37
C GLU A 166 -100.77 35.29 -40.08
N PRO A 167 -101.85 35.44 -40.89
CA PRO A 167 -101.97 35.23 -42.34
C PRO A 167 -102.47 36.45 -43.19
N SER A 168 -102.57 36.24 -44.52
CA SER A 168 -103.53 36.82 -45.51
C SER A 168 -103.50 38.31 -45.92
N ALA A 169 -103.21 38.59 -47.21
CA ALA A 169 -104.21 39.05 -48.21
C ALA A 169 -103.56 39.43 -49.57
N MET A 170 -103.98 38.71 -50.63
CA MET A 170 -104.52 39.22 -51.90
C MET A 170 -104.03 40.60 -52.41
N ASP A 171 -103.30 40.63 -53.54
CA ASP A 171 -103.69 41.53 -54.65
C ASP A 171 -103.22 41.01 -56.01
N THR A 172 -104.07 41.26 -56.99
CA THR A 172 -104.03 40.89 -58.41
C THR A 172 -103.25 41.90 -59.24
N SER A 173 -102.43 41.45 -60.20
CA SER A 173 -102.36 41.89 -61.61
C SER A 173 -101.25 41.15 -62.35
#